data_AF-A0A2C6WCS0-F1
#
_entry.id   AF-A0A2C6WCS0-F1
#
_cell.length_a   1.000
_cell.length_b   1.000
_cell.length_c   1.000
_cell.angle_alpha   90.00
_cell.angle_beta   90.00
_cell.angle_gamma   90.00
#
_symmetry.space_group_name_H-M   'P 1'
#
loop_
_entity.id
_entity.type
_entity.pdbx_description
1 polymer ?
#
loop_
_entity_poly.entity_id
_entity_poly.type
_entity_poly.pdbx_seq_one_letter_code
_entity_poly.pdbx_strand_id
1 'polypeptide(L)' 'MFLDILGYVFGIGFVVFGISALVLWLTEIYKIISKSDKKVSYKNSFYFTILAIVCVLPLIIMANVL' A
#
# COMPACT_ATOMS: atom_id res chain seq x y z
N MET A 1 -23.06 -11.14 1.69
CA MET A 1 -22.25 -12.23 2.30
C MET A 1 -20.94 -12.48 1.56
N PHE A 2 -20.94 -12.86 0.28
CA PHE A 2 -19.68 -13.00 -0.50
C PHE A 2 -18.98 -11.66 -0.73
N LEU A 3 -19.74 -10.60 -1.08
CA LEU A 3 -19.21 -9.24 -1.21
C LEU A 3 -18.63 -8.70 0.10
N ASP A 4 -19.25 -9.01 1.25
CA ASP A 4 -18.75 -8.58 2.56
C ASP A 4 -17.39 -9.21 2.89
N ILE A 5 -17.22 -10.50 2.57
CA ILE A 5 -15.95 -11.20 2.77
C ILE A 5 -14.88 -10.63 1.83
N LEU A 6 -15.22 -10.39 0.56
CA LEU A 6 -14.30 -9.74 -0.39
C LEU A 6 -13.89 -8.36 0.10
N GLY A 7 -14.86 -7.54 0.50
CA GLY A 7 -14.64 -6.19 1.01
C GLY A 7 -13.76 -6.19 2.25
N TYR A 8 -13.95 -7.14 3.17
CA TYR A 8 -13.12 -7.29 4.35
C TYR A 8 -11.66 -7.65 4.02
N VAL A 9 -11.46 -8.64 3.14
CA VAL A 9 -10.11 -9.08 2.73
C VAL A 9 -9.37 -7.97 1.98
N PHE A 10 -10.04 -7.29 1.04
CA PHE A 10 -9.47 -6.16 0.32
C PHE A 10 -9.22 -4.96 1.25
N GLY A 11 -10.09 -4.73 2.24
CA GLY A 11 -9.94 -3.67 3.22
C GLY A 11 -8.70 -3.85 4.09
N ILE A 12 -8.52 -5.05 4.65
CA ILE A 12 -7.31 -5.39 5.42
C ILE A 12 -6.07 -5.31 4.52
N GLY A 13 -6.15 -5.87 3.31
CA GLY A 13 -5.07 -5.79 2.32
C GLY A 13 -4.64 -4.35 2.07
N PHE A 14 -5.59 -3.46 1.79
CA PHE A 14 -5.32 -2.03 1.59
C PHE A 14 -4.62 -1.38 2.78
N VAL A 15 -5.11 -1.63 4.01
CA VAL A 15 -4.51 -1.07 5.23
C VAL A 15 -3.08 -1.57 5.42
N VAL A 16 -2.84 -2.88 5.31
CA VAL A 16 -1.51 -3.48 5.51
C VAL A 16 -0.53 -3.04 4.41
N PHE A 17 -0.95 -3.07 3.15
CA PHE A 17 -0.10 -2.64 2.03
C PHE A 17 0.15 -1.13 2.04
N GLY A 18 -0.85 -0.32 2.41
CA GLY A 18 -0.73 1.13 2.53
C GLY A 18 0.22 1.56 3.63
N ILE A 19 0.09 0.99 4.84
CA ILE A 19 1.02 1.28 5.95
C ILE A 19 2.43 0.81 5.60
N SER A 20 2.60 -0.36 5.00
CA SER A 20 3.91 -0.88 4.59
C SER A 20 4.58 0.01 3.53
N ALA A 21 3.81 0.52 2.57
CA ALA A 21 4.31 1.46 1.56
C ALA A 21 4.81 2.76 2.20
N LEU A 22 4.05 3.31 3.16
CA LEU A 22 4.43 4.52 3.91
C LEU A 22 5.69 4.31 4.74
N VAL A 23 5.79 3.19 5.48
CA VAL A 23 6.97 2.89 6.31
C VAL A 23 8.22 2.72 5.44
N LEU A 24 8.13 2.01 4.32
CA LEU A 24 9.24 1.88 3.37
C LEU A 24 9.65 3.23 2.79
N TRP A 25 8.68 4.08 2.42
CA TRP A 25 8.97 5.41 1.92
C TRP A 25 9.67 6.28 2.99
N LEU A 26 9.18 6.29 4.23
CA LEU A 26 9.80 6.98 5.36
C LEU A 26 11.23 6.48 5.60
N THR A 27 11.47 5.17 5.48
CA THR A 27 12.80 4.58 5.63
C THR A 27 13.76 5.05 4.55
N GLU A 28 13.32 5.15 3.30
CA GLU A 28 14.13 5.66 2.20
C GLU A 28 14.40 7.18 2.35
N ILE A 29 13.41 7.97 2.78
CA ILE A 29 13.61 9.39 3.12
C ILE A 29 14.62 9.54 4.26
N TYR A 30 14.52 8.69 5.29
CA TYR A 30 15.44 8.70 6.41
C TYR A 30 16.88 8.38 5.97
N LYS A 31 17.09 7.45 5.03
CA LYS A 31 18.43 7.19 4.47
C LYS A 31 19.02 8.42 3.76
N ILE A 32 18.19 9.19 3.04
CA ILE A 32 18.59 10.44 2.38
C ILE A 32 19.02 11.48 3.43
N ILE A 33 18.20 11.68 4.48
CA ILE A 33 18.49 12.65 5.55
C ILE A 33 19.71 12.24 6.37
N SER A 34 19.83 10.96 6.68
CA SER A 34 20.94 10.38 7.45
C SER A 34 22.26 10.35 6.65
N LYS A 35 22.30 10.83 5.39
CA LYS A 35 23.43 10.69 4.46
C LYS A 35 24.00 9.27 4.47
N SER A 36 23.11 8.27 4.51
CA SER A 36 23.54 6.88 4.52
C SER A 36 24.11 6.53 3.14
N ASP A 37 25.33 5.97 3.09
CA ASP A 37 25.96 5.45 1.87
C ASP A 37 25.17 4.29 1.21
N LYS A 38 24.10 3.80 1.87
CA LYS A 38 23.23 2.76 1.32
C LYS A 38 22.39 3.33 0.19
N LYS A 39 22.52 2.69 -0.98
CA LYS A 39 21.75 2.99 -2.20
C LYS A 39 20.25 3.01 -1.91
N VAL A 40 19.63 4.17 -2.14
CA VAL A 40 18.18 4.38 -1.98
C VAL A 40 17.45 3.57 -3.04
N SER A 41 16.46 2.76 -2.65
CA SER A 41 15.69 1.91 -3.56
C SER A 41 14.21 1.95 -3.24
N TYR A 42 13.48 2.71 -4.06
CA TYR A 42 12.03 2.83 -3.97
C TYR A 42 11.26 1.67 -4.62
N LYS A 43 11.95 0.67 -5.18
CA LYS A 43 11.30 -0.43 -5.92
C LYS A 43 10.25 -1.17 -5.07
N ASN A 44 10.57 -1.46 -3.81
CA ASN A 44 9.62 -2.15 -2.92
C ASN A 44 8.44 -1.24 -2.56
N SER A 45 8.69 0.03 -2.21
CA SER A 45 7.61 0.99 -1.90
C SER A 45 6.64 1.17 -3.08
N PHE A 46 7.17 1.20 -4.31
CA PHE A 46 6.35 1.26 -5.53
C PHE A 46 5.49 0.00 -5.71
N TYR A 47 6.06 -1.19 -5.48
CA TYR A 47 5.32 -2.44 -5.57
C TYR A 47 4.18 -2.54 -4.54
N PHE A 48 4.46 -2.15 -3.29
CA PHE A 48 3.45 -2.08 -2.23
C PHE A 48 2.36 -1.05 -2.54
N THR A 49 2.72 0.10 -3.12
CA THR A 49 1.77 1.12 -3.57
C THR A 49 0.85 0.57 -4.66
N ILE A 50 1.38 -0.16 -5.64
CA ILE A 50 0.57 -0.79 -6.69
C ILE A 50 -0.39 -1.83 -6.10
N LEU A 51 0.08 -2.68 -5.20
CA LEU A 51 -0.77 -3.66 -4.50
C LEU A 51 -1.88 -2.99 -3.70
N ALA A 52 -1.59 -1.88 -3.01
CA ALA A 52 -2.61 -1.10 -2.31
C ALA A 52 -3.66 -0.53 -3.28
N ILE A 53 -3.23 -0.01 -4.44
CA ILE A 53 -4.15 0.48 -5.48
C ILE A 53 -5.05 -0.65 -6.01
N VAL A 54 -4.49 -1.84 -6.25
CA VAL A 54 -5.25 -3.02 -6.67
C VAL A 54 -6.26 -3.46 -5.61
N CYS A 55 -5.98 -3.27 -4.32
CA CYS A 55 -6.97 -3.52 -3.26
C CYS A 55 -8.07 -2.45 -3.17
N VAL A 56 -7.74 -1.18 -3.41
CA VAL A 56 -8.69 -0.06 -3.22
C VAL A 56 -9.63 0.14 -4.42
N LEU A 57 -9.15 -0.09 -5.64
CA LEU A 57 -9.96 0.02 -6.87
C LEU A 57 -11.27 -0.79 -6.82
N PRO A 58 -11.25 -2.10 -6.53
CA PRO A 58 -12.47 -2.90 -6.46
C PRO A 58 -13.34 -2.51 -5.25
N LEU A 59 -12.76 -2.04 -4.14
CA LEU A 59 -13.51 -1.52 -2.99
C LEU A 59 -14.30 -0.25 -3.35
N ILE A 60 -13.68 0.71 -4.05
CA ILE A 60 -14.35 1.93 -4.50
C ILE A 60 -15.48 1.61 -5.48
N ILE A 61 -15.24 0.69 -6.41
CA ILE A 61 -16.25 0.25 -7.37
C ILE A 61 -17.44 -0.40 -6.64
N MET A 62 -17.18 -1.32 -5.71
CA MET A 62 -18.26 -1.94 -4.92
C MET A 62 -19.02 -0.91 -4.07
N ALA A 63 -18.33 0.06 -3.48
CA ALA A 63 -18.95 1.10 -2.65
C ALA A 63 -19.76 2.13 -3.45
N ASN A 64 -19.46 2.32 -4.74
CA ASN A 64 -20.17 3.27 -5.61
C ASN A 64 -21.29 2.62 -6.43
N VAL A 65 -21.28 1.29 -6.59
CA VAL A 65 -22.34 0.53 -7.29
C VAL A 65 -23.49 0.16 -6.35
N LEU A 66 -23.23 0.10 -5.04
CA LEU A 66 -24.24 -0.11 -3.99
C LEU A 66 -24.88 1.22 -3.57
#